data_AF-A0A7Y0S8N0-F1
#
_entry.id   AF-A0A7Y0S8N0-F1
#
_cell.length_a   1.000
_cell.length_b   1.000
_cell.length_c   1.000
_cell.angle_alpha   90.00
_cell.angle_beta   90.00
_cell.angle_gamma   90.00
#
_symmetry.space_group_name_H-M   'P 1'
#
loop_
_entity.id
_entity.type
_entity.pdbx_description
1 polymer ?
#
loop_
_entity_poly.entity_id
_entity_poly.type
_entity_poly.pdbx_seq_one_letter_code
_entity_poly.pdbx_strand_id
1 'polypeptide(L)'
;MADNINETEIIERLNSAPSVRGFFIAAVDVFNDSIDGLVQRIFRKDNFAVQSVVGPLLQDSGPLGDLSVRLKLLFGLGVLPDDIYHDIEDIIKLKNQLNSDASDYEFT
;
A
#
# COMPACT_ATOMS: atom_id res chain seq x y z
N MET A 1 -16.25 11.89 -0.74
CA MET A 1 -16.77 10.54 -0.44
C MET A 1 -15.55 9.68 -0.17
N ALA A 2 -15.46 9.05 0.99
CA ALA A 2 -14.38 8.09 1.22
C ALA A 2 -14.61 6.94 0.24
N ASP A 3 -13.68 6.68 -0.68
CA ASP A 3 -13.77 5.51 -1.53
C ASP A 3 -13.90 4.29 -0.60
N ASN A 4 -15.06 3.66 -0.64
CA ASN A 4 -15.31 2.42 0.05
C ASN A 4 -14.53 1.37 -0.72
N ILE A 5 -13.46 0.89 -0.10
CA ILE A 5 -12.70 -0.24 -0.62
C ILE A 5 -13.68 -1.41 -0.76
N ASN A 6 -13.88 -1.88 -1.99
CA ASN A 6 -14.79 -2.97 -2.30
C ASN A 6 -14.07 -4.30 -2.13
N GLU A 7 -14.38 -5.02 -1.05
CA GLU A 7 -13.76 -6.31 -0.74
C GLU A 7 -13.91 -7.33 -1.89
N THR A 8 -15.05 -7.35 -2.57
CA THR A 8 -15.29 -8.24 -3.71
C THR A 8 -14.32 -7.92 -4.85
N GLU A 9 -14.12 -6.64 -5.15
CA GLU A 9 -13.20 -6.22 -6.21
C GLU A 9 -11.74 -6.56 -5.88
N ILE A 10 -11.34 -6.41 -4.61
CA ILE A 10 -10.03 -6.87 -4.15
C ILE A 10 -9.88 -8.37 -4.36
N ILE A 11 -10.85 -9.17 -3.90
CA ILE A 11 -10.79 -10.63 -4.02
C ILE A 11 -10.74 -11.05 -5.50
N GLU A 12 -11.52 -10.42 -6.37
CA GLU A 12 -11.50 -10.67 -7.81
C GLU A 12 -10.14 -10.31 -8.44
N ARG A 13 -9.54 -9.18 -8.06
CA ARG A 13 -8.21 -8.77 -8.51
C ARG A 13 -7.14 -9.78 -8.09
N LEU A 14 -7.19 -10.24 -6.84
CA LEU A 14 -6.25 -11.23 -6.31
C LEU A 14 -6.43 -12.61 -6.96
N ASN A 15 -7.68 -13.07 -7.15
CA ASN A 15 -7.99 -14.34 -7.80
C ASN A 15 -7.60 -14.37 -9.28
N SER A 16 -7.53 -13.21 -9.94
CA SER A 16 -7.15 -13.10 -11.35
C SER A 16 -5.64 -13.23 -11.56
N ALA A 17 -4.83 -13.26 -10.49
CA ALA A 17 -3.39 -13.38 -10.61
C ALA A 17 -2.97 -14.81 -11.02
N PRO A 18 -2.22 -14.98 -12.12
CA PRO A 18 -1.94 -16.31 -12.68
C PRO A 18 -0.79 -17.07 -11.99
N SER A 19 -0.06 -16.43 -11.06
CA SER A 19 1.09 -17.02 -10.38
C SER A 19 1.28 -16.44 -8.99
N VAL A 20 2.08 -17.11 -8.14
CA VAL A 20 2.44 -16.61 -6.80
C VAL A 20 3.06 -15.22 -6.87
N ARG A 21 4.01 -15.00 -7.80
CA ARG A 21 4.61 -13.66 -8.01
C ARG A 21 3.54 -12.64 -8.39
N GLY A 22 2.65 -12.99 -9.32
CA GLY A 22 1.53 -12.13 -9.73
C GLY A 22 0.59 -11.79 -8.57
N PHE A 23 0.29 -12.76 -7.71
CA PHE A 23 -0.57 -12.58 -6.54
C PHE A 23 0.03 -11.58 -5.56
N PHE A 24 1.31 -11.73 -5.23
CA PHE A 24 1.98 -10.82 -4.31
C PHE A 24 2.18 -9.42 -4.89
N ILE A 25 2.37 -9.28 -6.21
CA ILE A 25 2.31 -7.97 -6.88
C ILE A 25 0.93 -7.33 -6.67
N ALA A 26 -0.14 -8.06 -7.01
CA ALA A 26 -1.50 -7.54 -6.87
C ALA A 26 -1.86 -7.20 -5.40
N ALA A 27 -1.42 -8.01 -4.45
CA ALA A 27 -1.63 -7.76 -3.02
C ALA A 27 -0.94 -6.48 -2.54
N VAL A 28 0.33 -6.26 -2.95
CA VAL A 28 1.06 -5.04 -2.60
C VAL A 28 0.43 -3.80 -3.26
N ASP A 29 -0.11 -3.92 -4.47
CA ASP A 29 -0.84 -2.82 -5.09
C ASP A 29 -2.12 -2.48 -4.30
N VAL A 30 -2.87 -3.49 -3.83
CA VAL A 30 -4.06 -3.27 -2.98
C VAL A 30 -3.67 -2.57 -1.68
N PHE A 31 -2.55 -2.93 -1.07
CA PHE A 31 -2.03 -2.18 0.08
C PHE A 31 -1.67 -0.75 -0.29
N ASN A 32 -1.04 -0.52 -1.44
CA ASN A 32 -0.71 0.82 -1.89
C ASN A 32 -1.95 1.72 -2.01
N ASP A 33 -3.01 1.21 -2.63
CA ASP A 33 -4.27 1.92 -2.80
C ASP A 33 -4.95 2.20 -1.44
N SER A 34 -4.96 1.20 -0.54
CA SER A 34 -5.56 1.29 0.79
C SER A 34 -4.83 2.27 1.70
N ILE A 35 -3.49 2.23 1.68
CA ILE A 35 -2.62 3.12 2.46
C ILE A 35 -2.70 4.55 1.93
N ASP A 36 -2.75 4.75 0.60
CA ASP A 36 -3.01 6.08 0.04
C ASP A 36 -4.33 6.63 0.54
N GLY A 37 -5.41 5.85 0.45
CA GLY A 37 -6.72 6.25 0.96
C GLY A 37 -6.69 6.67 2.44
N LEU A 38 -5.92 5.98 3.28
CA LEU A 38 -5.75 6.31 4.69
C LEU A 38 -4.93 7.59 4.90
N VAL A 39 -3.81 7.74 4.20
CA VAL A 39 -2.98 8.95 4.22
C VAL A 39 -3.81 10.18 3.80
N GLN A 40 -4.58 10.06 2.72
CA GLN A 40 -5.46 11.12 2.23
C GLN A 40 -6.58 11.48 3.24
N ARG A 41 -7.04 10.55 4.08
CA ARG A 41 -8.01 10.83 5.15
C ARG A 41 -7.39 11.59 6.32
N ILE A 42 -6.13 11.33 6.63
CA ILE A 42 -5.39 12.00 7.71
C ILE A 42 -5.00 13.42 7.30
N PHE A 43 -4.46 13.57 6.09
CA PHE A 43 -4.08 14.87 5.56
C PHE A 43 -5.28 15.51 4.86
N ARG A 44 -6.08 16.25 5.62
CA ARG A 44 -7.35 16.89 5.19
C ARG A 44 -7.27 17.52 3.79
N LYS A 45 -8.15 17.07 2.89
CA LYS A 45 -8.26 17.57 1.51
C LYS A 45 -8.94 18.93 1.36
N ASP A 46 -9.76 19.37 2.31
CA ASP A 46 -10.69 20.49 2.10
C ASP A 46 -10.07 21.89 2.26
N ASN A 47 -8.81 21.98 2.68
CA ASN A 47 -8.10 23.26 2.79
C ASN A 47 -7.03 23.38 1.70
N PHE A 48 -7.25 24.28 0.75
CA PHE A 48 -6.32 24.51 -0.37
C PHE A 48 -4.90 24.85 0.09
N ALA A 49 -4.74 25.58 1.20
CA ALA A 49 -3.42 25.90 1.75
C ALA A 49 -2.72 24.67 2.36
N VAL A 50 -3.48 23.66 2.79
CA VAL A 50 -2.92 22.37 3.24
C VAL A 50 -2.54 21.53 2.03
N GLN A 51 -3.41 21.47 1.01
CA GLN A 51 -3.12 20.74 -0.23
C GLN A 51 -1.87 21.22 -0.96
N SER A 52 -1.61 22.54 -0.98
CA SER A 52 -0.44 23.09 -1.66
C SER A 52 0.90 22.68 -1.00
N VAL A 53 0.87 22.25 0.26
CA VAL A 53 2.05 21.74 0.98
C VAL A 53 2.08 20.21 0.99
N VAL A 54 0.92 19.57 1.21
CA VAL A 54 0.82 18.12 1.33
C VAL A 54 0.97 17.42 -0.03
N GLY A 55 0.40 17.98 -1.10
CA GLY A 55 0.46 17.37 -2.43
C GLY A 55 1.90 17.06 -2.88
N PRO A 56 2.84 18.02 -2.82
CA PRO A 56 4.25 17.77 -3.13
C PRO A 56 4.95 16.76 -2.22
N LEU A 57 4.45 16.52 -0.99
CA LEU A 57 5.00 15.50 -0.10
C LEU A 57 4.57 14.10 -0.51
N LEU A 58 3.31 13.95 -0.94
CA LEU A 58 2.66 12.68 -1.24
C LEU A 58 2.83 12.20 -2.69
N GLN A 59 3.26 13.06 -3.61
CA GLN A 59 3.59 12.65 -4.98
C GLN A 59 4.72 11.61 -5.00
N ASP A 60 4.83 10.79 -6.04
CA ASP A 60 5.82 9.70 -6.14
C ASP A 60 7.28 10.16 -5.97
N SER A 61 7.61 11.38 -6.41
CA SER A 61 8.94 12.00 -6.25
C SER A 61 9.13 12.74 -4.93
N GLY A 62 8.06 12.85 -4.12
CA GLY A 62 8.03 13.47 -2.82
C GLY A 62 8.54 12.51 -1.72
N PRO A 63 8.90 13.04 -0.54
CA PRO A 63 9.42 12.24 0.57
C PRO A 63 8.46 11.15 1.07
N LEU A 64 7.15 11.26 0.78
CA LEU A 64 6.14 10.28 1.16
C LEU A 64 5.52 9.55 -0.05
N GLY A 65 6.17 9.57 -1.21
CA GLY A 65 5.71 8.82 -2.39
C GLY A 65 5.82 7.29 -2.20
N ASP A 66 6.87 6.85 -1.51
CA ASP A 66 7.13 5.43 -1.28
C ASP A 66 6.15 4.79 -0.28
N LEU A 67 5.69 3.57 -0.58
CA LEU A 67 4.75 2.82 0.25
C LEU A 67 5.34 2.46 1.62
N SER A 68 6.59 2.01 1.70
CA SER A 68 7.21 1.67 2.99
C SER A 68 7.40 2.91 3.85
N VAL A 69 7.72 4.05 3.25
CA VAL A 69 7.78 5.32 3.99
C VAL A 69 6.41 5.72 4.53
N ARG A 70 5.33 5.60 3.73
CA ARG A 70 3.96 5.87 4.20
C ARG A 70 3.52 4.92 5.30
N LEU A 71 3.87 3.64 5.23
CA LEU A 71 3.60 2.67 6.30
C LEU A 71 4.28 3.05 7.61
N LYS A 72 5.57 3.39 7.56
CA LYS A 72 6.34 3.86 8.72
C LYS A 72 5.75 5.13 9.33
N LEU A 73 5.31 6.07 8.49
CA LEU A 73 4.64 7.28 8.94
C LEU A 73 3.34 6.95 9.69
N LEU A 74 2.47 6.12 9.12
CA LEU A 74 1.20 5.76 9.74
C LEU A 74 1.39 4.99 11.05
N PHE A 75 2.37 4.09 11.10
CA PHE A 75 2.75 3.39 12.32
C PHE A 75 3.30 4.36 13.38
N GLY A 76 4.22 5.26 13.00
CA GLY A 76 4.80 6.27 13.90
C GLY A 76 3.79 7.28 14.44
N LEU A 77 2.69 7.51 13.70
CA LEU A 77 1.56 8.34 14.15
C LEU A 77 0.54 7.56 15.01
N GLY A 78 0.74 6.26 15.22
CA GLY A 78 -0.15 5.40 16.00
C GLY A 78 -1.47 5.07 15.29
N VAL A 79 -1.52 5.19 13.96
CA VAL A 79 -2.71 4.88 13.16
C VAL A 79 -2.79 3.39 12.84
N LEU A 80 -1.65 2.78 12.51
CA LEU A 80 -1.57 1.34 12.27
C LEU A 80 -1.20 0.59 13.55
N PRO A 81 -1.93 -0.49 13.89
CA PRO A 81 -1.50 -1.46 14.89
C PRO A 81 -0.15 -2.10 14.54
N ASP A 82 0.57 -2.57 15.56
CA ASP A 82 1.91 -3.17 15.42
C ASP A 82 1.91 -4.42 14.54
N ASP A 83 0.95 -5.31 14.75
CA ASP A 83 0.75 -6.53 13.96
C ASP A 83 0.48 -6.23 12.48
N ILE A 84 -0.47 -5.33 12.22
CA ILE A 84 -0.83 -4.95 10.84
C ILE A 84 0.35 -4.28 10.12
N TYR A 85 1.12 -3.43 10.80
CA TYR A 85 2.30 -2.81 10.22
C TYR A 85 3.34 -3.86 9.79
N HIS A 86 3.66 -4.81 10.68
CA HIS A 86 4.66 -5.83 10.41
C HIS A 86 4.22 -6.82 9.32
N ASP A 87 2.95 -7.24 9.31
CA ASP A 87 2.40 -8.14 8.28
C ASP A 87 2.52 -7.53 6.87
N ILE A 88 2.17 -6.24 6.72
CA ILE A 88 2.27 -5.57 5.42
C ILE A 88 3.74 -5.45 4.98
N GLU A 89 4.65 -5.09 5.89
CA GLU A 89 6.09 -5.01 5.59
C GLU A 89 6.66 -6.36 5.17
N ASP A 90 6.28 -7.46 5.83
CA ASP A 90 6.75 -8.79 5.49
C ASP A 90 6.22 -9.27 4.13
N ILE A 91 4.97 -8.92 3.79
CA ILE A 91 4.42 -9.18 2.44
C ILE A 91 5.16 -8.37 1.37
N ILE A 92 5.48 -7.10 1.62
CA ILE A 92 6.27 -6.26 0.70
C ILE A 92 7.67 -6.86 0.49
N LYS A 93 8.33 -7.30 1.56
CA LYS A 93 9.64 -7.96 1.49
C LYS A 93 9.56 -9.23 0.65
N LEU A 94 8.57 -10.08 0.89
CA LEU A 94 8.36 -11.32 0.13
C LEU A 94 8.14 -11.02 -1.36
N LYS A 95 7.27 -10.06 -1.68
CA LYS A 95 7.03 -9.61 -3.07
C LYS A 95 8.32 -9.15 -3.74
N ASN A 96 9.16 -8.38 -3.05
CA ASN A 96 10.42 -7.87 -3.59
C ASN A 96 11.44 -8.99 -3.81
N GLN A 97 11.49 -9.98 -2.91
CA GLN A 97 12.31 -11.18 -3.08
C GLN A 97 11.86 -12.00 -4.30
N LEU A 98 10.57 -12.31 -4.40
CA LEU A 98 10.01 -13.05 -5.53
C LEU A 98 10.22 -12.35 -6.88
N ASN A 99 10.18 -11.02 -6.90
CA ASN A 99 10.46 -10.23 -8.11
C ASN A 99 11.94 -10.21 -8.50
N SER A 100 12.83 -10.42 -7.54
CA SER A 100 14.28 -10.43 -7.77
C SER A 100 14.82 -11.84 -8.03
N ASP A 101 14.02 -12.89 -7.75
CA ASP A 101 14.34 -14.29 -8.02
C ASP A 101 13.92 -14.68 -9.44
N ALA A 102 14.79 -15.43 -10.12
CA ALA A 102 14.54 -15.96 -11.46
C ALA A 102 13.63 -17.21 -11.42
N SER A 103 13.52 -17.87 -10.27
CA SER A 103 12.71 -19.06 -10.08
C SER A 103 11.24 -18.70 -9.87
N ASP A 104 10.34 -19.56 -10.36
CA ASP A 104 8.92 -19.48 -10.05
C ASP A 104 8.57 -20.49 -8.96
N TYR A 105 7.60 -20.11 -8.12
CA TYR A 105 7.16 -20.88 -6.96
C TYR A 105 5.65 -21.09 -7.02
N GLU A 106 5.20 -22.15 -6.36
CA GLU A 106 3.80 -22.45 -6.08
C GLU A 106 3.50 -22.21 -4.60
N PHE A 107 2.23 -22.11 -4.22
CA PHE A 107 1.84 -21.87 -2.83
C PHE A 107 2.08 -23.05 -1.88
N THR A 108 2.39 -24.25 -2.40
CA THR A 108 2.52 -25.51 -1.67
C THR A 108 3.89 -26.14 -1.84
#